data_AF-A0A3G1A6T7-F1
#
_entry.id   AF-A0A3G1A6T7-F1
#
_cell.length_a   1.000
_cell.length_b   1.000
_cell.length_c   1.000
_cell.angle_alpha   90.00
_cell.angle_beta   90.00
_cell.angle_gamma   90.00
#
_symmetry.space_group_name_H-M   'P 1'
#
loop_
_entity.id
_entity.type
_entity.pdbx_description
1 polymer ?
#
loop_
_entity_poly.entity_id
_entity_poly.type
_entity_poly.pdbx_seq_one_letter_code
_entity_poly.pdbx_strand_id
1 'polypeptide(L)'
;MAMQRKERRLRLRWREEVPAGKAFMHPDTMNELSISSDIEVVIAGKKKLYFTAMPNESVPRGEVWCNTDELKSNGVADNSIATIRAKRVE
;
A
#
# COMPACT_ATOMS: atom_id res chain seq x y z
N MET A 1 -10.39 -11.17 -22.19
CA MET A 1 -9.33 -10.14 -22.15
C MET A 1 -8.78 -10.10 -20.73
N ALA A 2 -7.52 -10.48 -20.51
CA ALA A 2 -6.92 -10.42 -19.19
C ALA A 2 -6.76 -8.94 -18.81
N MET A 3 -7.66 -8.43 -17.97
CA MET A 3 -7.56 -7.10 -17.39
C MET A 3 -6.26 -7.08 -16.60
N GLN A 4 -5.19 -6.53 -17.19
CA GLN A 4 -3.88 -6.42 -16.56
C GLN A 4 -4.11 -5.75 -15.20
N ARG A 5 -3.92 -6.50 -14.12
CA ARG A 5 -3.96 -5.92 -12.78
C ARG A 5 -2.89 -4.83 -12.78
N LYS A 6 -3.28 -3.60 -12.50
CA LYS A 6 -2.32 -2.53 -12.30
C LYS A 6 -1.66 -2.79 -10.96
N GLU A 7 -0.53 -3.47 -11.01
CA GLU A 7 0.32 -3.73 -9.85
C GLU A 7 1.57 -2.87 -9.96
N ARG A 8 1.91 -2.21 -8.85
CA ARG A 8 3.07 -1.33 -8.77
C ARG A 8 3.89 -1.68 -7.54
N ARG A 9 5.20 -1.82 -7.74
CA ARG A 9 6.14 -2.06 -6.64
C ARG A 9 6.50 -0.72 -6.04
N LEU A 10 6.09 -0.50 -4.79
CA LEU A 10 6.30 0.71 -4.03
C LEU A 10 7.08 0.39 -2.76
N ARG A 11 7.69 1.41 -2.17
CA ARG A 11 8.43 1.27 -0.91
C ARG A 11 7.51 1.59 0.26
N LEU A 12 7.48 0.71 1.25
CA LEU A 12 6.78 0.93 2.51
C LEU A 12 7.67 1.74 3.45
N ARG A 13 7.11 2.81 3.99
CA ARG A 13 7.71 3.64 5.04
C ARG A 13 6.90 3.53 6.31
N TRP A 14 7.62 3.51 7.43
CA TRP A 14 7.04 3.52 8.77
C TRP A 14 6.65 4.95 9.12
N ARG A 15 5.38 5.13 9.46
CA ARG A 15 4.85 6.39 9.98
C ARG A 15 3.86 6.09 11.09
N GLU A 16 4.15 6.64 12.26
CA GLU A 16 3.27 6.61 13.43
C GLU A 16 1.99 7.46 13.24
N GLU A 17 2.02 8.43 12.33
CA GLU A 17 0.83 9.22 11.97
C GLU A 17 -0.23 8.38 11.23
N VAL A 18 0.18 7.26 10.63
CA VAL A 18 -0.74 6.36 9.93
C VAL A 18 -1.45 5.47 10.96
N PRO A 19 -2.79 5.47 11.02
CA PRO A 19 -3.53 4.57 11.90
C PRO A 19 -3.33 3.10 11.52
N ALA A 20 -3.47 2.18 12.49
CA ALA A 20 -3.49 0.74 12.21
C ALA A 20 -4.62 0.38 11.24
N GLY A 21 -4.36 -0.54 10.32
CA GLY A 21 -5.25 -0.94 9.24
C GLY A 21 -5.30 0.04 8.06
N LYS A 22 -4.55 1.15 8.10
CA LYS A 22 -4.55 2.18 7.05
C LYS A 22 -3.17 2.35 6.42
N ALA A 23 -3.16 2.87 5.20
CA ALA A 23 -1.95 3.20 4.45
C ALA A 23 -2.14 4.52 3.73
N PHE A 24 -1.24 5.49 3.91
CA PHE A 24 -1.26 6.71 3.11
C PHE A 24 -0.55 6.51 1.78
N MET A 25 -1.15 7.00 0.70
CA MET A 25 -0.61 6.91 -0.65
C MET A 25 -0.92 8.19 -1.42
N HIS A 26 -0.14 8.47 -2.46
CA HIS A 26 -0.44 9.60 -3.33
C HIS A 26 -1.77 9.36 -4.09
N PRO A 27 -2.70 10.34 -4.14
CA PRO A 27 -3.98 10.19 -4.83
C PRO A 27 -3.83 9.89 -6.33
N ASP A 28 -2.84 10.51 -6.98
CA ASP A 28 -2.49 10.21 -8.38
C ASP A 28 -2.17 8.73 -8.59
N THR A 29 -1.37 8.13 -7.70
CA THR A 29 -1.02 6.70 -7.75
C THR A 29 -2.25 5.82 -7.53
N MET A 30 -3.15 6.20 -6.63
CA MET A 30 -4.43 5.50 -6.46
C MET A 30 -5.27 5.53 -7.73
N ASN A 31 -5.38 6.70 -8.37
CA ASN A 31 -6.13 6.87 -9.60
C ASN A 31 -5.50 6.08 -10.76
N GLU A 32 -4.17 6.15 -10.89
CA GLU A 32 -3.40 5.38 -11.86
C GLU A 32 -3.67 3.88 -11.70
N LEU A 33 -3.64 3.34 -10.47
CA LEU A 33 -3.91 1.93 -10.17
C LEU A 33 -5.40 1.57 -10.10
N SER A 34 -6.31 2.55 -10.24
CA SER A 34 -7.75 2.39 -10.04
C SER A 34 -8.10 1.77 -8.68
N ILE A 35 -7.46 2.26 -7.63
CA ILE A 35 -7.72 1.91 -6.22
C ILE A 35 -8.86 2.80 -5.72
N SER A 36 -9.96 2.20 -5.23
CA SER A 36 -11.08 2.97 -4.66
C SER A 36 -10.86 3.33 -3.19
N SER A 37 -10.57 2.34 -2.35
CA SER A 37 -10.44 2.52 -0.89
C SER A 37 -9.53 1.47 -0.26
N ASP A 38 -9.53 0.25 -0.80
CA ASP A 38 -8.77 -0.87 -0.26
C ASP A 38 -7.63 -1.26 -1.20
N ILE A 39 -6.48 -1.53 -0.61
CA ILE A 39 -5.32 -2.09 -1.30
C ILE A 39 -4.95 -3.43 -0.72
N GLU A 40 -4.35 -4.25 -1.57
CA GLU A 40 -3.61 -5.40 -1.10
C GLU A 40 -2.11 -5.19 -1.35
N VAL A 41 -1.36 -5.36 -0.28
CA VAL A 41 0.08 -5.13 -0.16
C VAL A 41 0.75 -6.47 -0.03
N VAL A 42 1.48 -6.87 -1.07
CA VAL A 42 2.20 -8.13 -1.11
C VAL A 42 3.68 -7.88 -0.82
N ILE A 43 4.15 -8.31 0.34
CA ILE A 43 5.55 -8.18 0.75
C ILE A 43 6.30 -9.45 0.35
N ALA A 44 7.37 -9.27 -0.43
CA ALA A 44 8.26 -10.33 -0.89
C ALA A 44 7.56 -11.55 -1.54
N GLY A 45 6.35 -11.37 -2.11
CA GLY A 45 5.56 -12.46 -2.72
C GLY A 45 5.03 -13.52 -1.75
N LYS A 46 5.34 -13.41 -0.45
CA LYS A 46 4.98 -14.40 0.57
C LYS A 46 3.84 -13.92 1.46
N LYS A 47 3.84 -12.64 1.82
CA LYS A 47 2.90 -12.09 2.80
C LYS A 47 1.96 -11.10 2.13
N LYS A 48 0.65 -11.28 2.34
CA LYS A 48 -0.40 -10.40 1.80
C LYS A 48 -1.06 -9.68 2.96
N LEU A 49 -1.05 -8.37 2.92
CA LEU A 49 -1.70 -7.50 3.89
C LEU A 49 -2.76 -6.67 3.17
N TYR A 50 -3.85 -6.39 3.86
CA TYR A 50 -4.94 -5.58 3.33
C TYR A 50 -5.01 -4.32 4.17
N PHE A 51 -4.98 -3.18 3.51
CA PHE A 51 -5.09 -1.89 4.18
C PHE A 51 -6.09 -1.00 3.47
N THR A 52 -6.69 -0.10 4.23
CA THR A 52 -7.45 1.01 3.67
C THR A 52 -6.47 2.09 3.22
N ALA A 53 -6.45 2.31 1.91
CA ALA A 53 -5.62 3.30 1.27
C ALA A 53 -6.26 4.68 1.42
N MET A 54 -5.53 5.59 2.05
CA MET A 54 -5.93 6.96 2.31
C MET A 54 -5.12 7.92 1.43
N PRO A 55 -5.75 8.77 0.62
CA PRO A 55 -5.04 9.71 -0.24
C PRO A 55 -4.32 10.75 0.62
N ASN A 56 -3.03 10.94 0.37
CA ASN A 56 -2.21 11.94 1.04
C ASN A 56 -1.13 12.46 0.07
N GLU A 57 -1.15 13.76 -0.18
CA GLU A 57 -0.26 14.45 -1.11
C GLU A 57 1.18 14.57 -0.55
N SER A 58 1.35 14.41 0.77
CA SER A 58 2.67 14.36 1.41
C SER A 58 3.45 13.09 1.08
N VAL A 59 2.74 12.05 0.63
CA VAL A 59 3.35 10.77 0.24
C VAL A 59 3.73 10.85 -1.23
N PRO A 60 5.00 10.70 -1.60
CA PRO A 60 5.39 10.70 -3.02
C PRO A 60 4.88 9.45 -3.75
N ARG A 61 4.68 9.56 -5.06
CA ARG A 61 4.09 8.50 -5.93
C ARG A 61 4.83 7.15 -5.92
N GLY A 62 6.06 7.11 -5.39
CA GLY A 62 6.91 5.92 -5.27
C GLY A 62 6.89 5.25 -3.89
N GLU A 63 6.23 5.86 -2.91
CA GLU A 63 6.24 5.44 -1.51
C GLU A 63 4.82 5.24 -0.99
N VAL A 64 4.70 4.43 0.05
CA VAL A 64 3.46 4.14 0.78
C VAL A 64 3.80 4.24 2.25
N TRP A 65 3.05 5.04 2.99
CA TRP A 65 3.25 5.14 4.43
C TRP A 65 2.27 4.23 5.12
N CYS A 66 2.77 3.37 5.99
CA CYS A 66 1.97 2.43 6.78
C CYS A 66 2.33 2.57 8.25
N ASN A 67 1.43 2.10 9.11
CA ASN A 67 1.65 2.14 10.55
C ASN A 67 2.89 1.32 10.93
N THR A 68 3.79 1.94 11.68
CA THR A 68 4.99 1.33 12.24
C THR A 68 4.68 0.07 13.07
N ASP A 69 3.67 0.12 13.94
CA ASP A 69 3.32 -1.01 14.82
C ASP A 69 2.86 -2.22 14.01
N GLU A 70 2.01 -1.99 13.02
CA GLU A 70 1.46 -3.03 12.18
C GLU A 70 2.54 -3.66 11.28
N LEU A 71 3.43 -2.84 10.73
CA LEU A 71 4.57 -3.35 9.97
C LEU A 71 5.54 -4.13 10.86
N LYS A 72 5.79 -3.67 12.09
CA LYS A 72 6.64 -4.36 13.06
C LYS A 72 6.05 -5.70 13.50
N SER A 73 4.77 -5.73 13.84
CA SER A 73 4.00 -6.95 14.13
C SER A 73 4.02 -7.93 12.94
N ASN A 74 4.01 -7.37 11.72
CA ASN A 74 4.13 -8.17 10.51
C ASN A 74 5.57 -8.53 10.10
N GLY A 75 6.60 -8.08 10.82
CA GLY A 75 8.01 -8.34 10.49
C GLY A 75 8.48 -7.64 9.21
N VAL A 76 7.89 -6.50 8.86
CA VAL A 76 8.21 -5.71 7.67
C VAL A 76 9.14 -4.57 8.05
N ALA A 77 10.39 -4.61 7.58
CA ALA A 77 11.38 -3.56 7.83
C ALA A 77 11.00 -2.22 7.18
N ASP A 78 11.59 -1.13 7.64
CA ASP A 78 11.48 0.16 6.96
C ASP A 78 12.07 0.07 5.55
N ASN A 79 11.53 0.87 4.61
CA ASN A 79 11.96 0.88 3.20
C ASN A 79 11.76 -0.47 2.47
N SER A 80 10.89 -1.33 3.01
CA SER A 80 10.56 -2.63 2.39
C SER A 80 9.88 -2.45 1.04
N ILE A 81 10.26 -3.29 0.08
CA ILE A 81 9.62 -3.32 -1.24
C ILE A 81 8.35 -4.17 -1.15
N ALA A 82 7.21 -3.56 -1.44
CA ALA A 82 5.93 -4.24 -1.52
C ALA A 82 5.26 -4.02 -2.88
N THR A 83 4.57 -5.05 -3.34
CA THR A 83 3.72 -4.97 -4.54
C THR A 83 2.33 -4.54 -4.09
N ILE A 84 1.92 -3.34 -4.48
CA ILE A 84 0.58 -2.83 -4.25
C ILE A 84 -0.29 -3.24 -5.44
N ARG A 85 -1.47 -3.79 -5.13
CA ARG A 85 -2.54 -4.06 -6.10
C ARG A 85 -3.84 -3.45 -5.59
N ALA A 86 -4.72 -3.05 -6.51
CA ALA A 86 -6.09 -2.70 -6.14
C ALA A 86 -6.80 -3.96 -5.62
N LYS A 87 -7.45 -3.85 -4.45
CA LYS A 87 -8.34 -4.91 -3.97
C LYS A 87 -9.60 -4.86 -4.84
N ARG A 88 -9.93 -5.98 -5.49
CA ARG A 88 -11.19 -6.10 -6.22
C ARG A 88 -12.30 -6.19 -5.17
N VAL A 89 -13.14 -5.17 -5.08
CA VAL A 89 -14.47 -5.33 -4.50
C VAL A 89 -15.30 -5.95 -5.62
N GLU A 90 -15.70 -7.21 -5.43
CA GLU A 90 -16.70 -7.86 -6.29
C GLU A 90 -18.10 -7.33 -6.00
#